data_AF-B1VD81-F1
#
_entry.id   AF-B1VD81-F1
#
_cell.length_a   1.000
_cell.length_b   1.000
_cell.length_c   1.000
_cell.angle_alpha   90.00
_cell.angle_beta   90.00
_cell.angle_gamma   90.00
#
_symmetry.space_group_name_H-M   'P 1'
#
loop_
_entity.id
_entity.type
_entity.pdbx_description
1 polymer ?
#
loop_
_entity_poly.entity_id
_entity_poly.type
_entity_poly.pdbx_seq_one_letter_code
_entity_poly.pdbx_strand_id
1 'polypeptide(L)'
;TTLVNWVWGGFAVDNPTLTRFFAIHFLLPFIVSAATLVHLLFLHQTGSSNPLGVVGDHDKIPFHPYFSFKDIMGFIFMVACLTLLTLTDPYLLGDPDNFIPANPLVTPA
;
A
#
# COMPACT_ATOMS: atom_id res chain seq x y z
N THR A 1 -23.61 -1.00 -19.21
CA THR A 1 -22.68 -0.08 -19.93
C THR A 1 -22.59 1.30 -19.29
N THR A 2 -23.64 1.79 -18.61
CA THR A 2 -23.66 3.12 -17.98
C THR A 2 -22.53 3.35 -16.96
N LEU A 3 -22.29 2.41 -16.05
CA LEU A 3 -21.23 2.55 -15.04
C LEU A 3 -19.83 2.56 -15.65
N VAL A 4 -19.54 1.68 -16.61
CA VAL A 4 -18.22 1.59 -17.26
C VAL A 4 -17.90 2.87 -18.03
N ASN A 5 -18.83 3.34 -18.86
CA ASN A 5 -18.65 4.58 -19.61
C ASN A 5 -18.55 5.80 -18.67
N TRP A 6 -19.25 5.77 -17.53
CA TRP A 6 -19.12 6.79 -16.49
C TRP A 6 -17.72 6.78 -15.88
N VAL A 7 -17.18 5.61 -15.54
CA VAL A 7 -15.80 5.46 -15.00
C VAL A 7 -14.76 5.87 -16.04
N TRP A 8 -14.91 5.55 -17.31
CA TRP A 8 -13.97 5.97 -18.35
C TRP A 8 -14.11 7.45 -18.72
N GLY A 9 -15.33 8.00 -18.66
CA GLY A 9 -15.64 9.32 -19.20
C GLY A 9 -15.77 9.34 -20.72
N GLY A 10 -16.07 8.20 -21.32
CA GLY A 10 -16.09 7.97 -22.75
C GLY A 10 -16.44 6.52 -23.07
N PHE A 11 -16.20 6.11 -24.30
CA PHE A 11 -16.49 4.74 -24.77
C PHE A 11 -15.31 3.78 -24.68
N ALA A 12 -14.13 4.30 -24.34
CA ALA A 12 -12.88 3.56 -24.15
C ALA A 12 -12.02 4.27 -23.08
N VAL A 13 -10.96 3.60 -22.65
CA VAL A 13 -9.93 4.22 -21.80
C VAL A 13 -9.15 5.22 -22.64
N ASP A 14 -9.20 6.49 -22.25
CA ASP A 14 -8.55 7.60 -22.96
C ASP A 14 -8.16 8.71 -21.96
N ASN A 15 -7.74 9.88 -22.43
CA ASN A 15 -7.29 11.00 -21.62
C ASN A 15 -8.22 11.38 -20.45
N PRO A 16 -9.57 11.38 -20.58
CA PRO A 16 -10.46 11.61 -19.45
C PRO A 16 -10.30 10.57 -18.34
N THR A 17 -9.98 9.31 -18.68
CA THR A 17 -9.72 8.23 -17.73
C THR A 17 -8.37 8.39 -17.05
N LEU A 18 -7.32 8.78 -17.76
CA LEU A 18 -5.99 8.96 -17.16
C LEU A 18 -5.98 10.12 -16.16
N THR A 19 -6.59 11.26 -16.52
CA THR A 19 -6.65 12.46 -15.66
C THR A 19 -7.39 12.17 -14.34
N ARG A 20 -8.52 11.45 -14.39
CA ARG A 20 -9.25 11.08 -13.17
C ARG A 20 -8.52 10.02 -12.35
N PHE A 21 -7.86 9.05 -12.99
CA PHE A 21 -7.12 8.01 -12.27
C PHE A 21 -5.95 8.61 -11.52
N PHE A 22 -5.27 9.61 -12.09
CA PHE A 22 -4.27 10.39 -11.36
C PHE A 22 -4.88 11.08 -10.13
N ALA A 23 -5.99 11.82 -10.29
CA ALA A 23 -6.63 12.53 -9.17
C ALA A 23 -7.10 11.57 -8.05
N ILE A 24 -7.67 10.42 -8.43
CA ILE A 24 -8.10 9.37 -7.49
C ILE A 24 -6.88 8.72 -6.81
N HIS A 25 -5.85 8.35 -7.57
CA HIS A 25 -4.62 7.77 -7.04
C HIS A 25 -3.92 8.72 -6.07
N PHE A 26 -3.96 10.03 -6.33
CA PHE A 26 -3.44 11.02 -5.40
C PHE A 26 -4.25 11.10 -4.10
N LEU A 27 -5.58 11.05 -4.19
CA LEU A 27 -6.47 11.16 -3.03
C LEU A 27 -6.45 9.91 -2.13
N LEU A 28 -6.42 8.72 -2.73
CA LEU A 28 -6.59 7.45 -2.02
C LEU A 28 -5.59 7.22 -0.87
N PRO A 29 -4.28 7.50 -0.99
CA PRO A 29 -3.32 7.37 0.10
C PRO A 29 -3.69 8.17 1.36
N PHE A 30 -4.33 9.34 1.22
CA PHE A 30 -4.80 10.13 2.36
C PHE A 30 -6.01 9.50 3.02
N ILE A 31 -6.93 8.93 2.23
CA ILE A 31 -8.07 8.17 2.74
C ILE A 31 -7.59 6.93 3.50
N VAL A 32 -6.62 6.20 2.94
CA VAL A 32 -5.98 5.06 3.63
C VAL A 32 -5.31 5.52 4.92
N SER A 33 -4.59 6.64 4.91
CA SER A 33 -3.99 7.20 6.14
C SER A 33 -5.05 7.49 7.21
N ALA A 34 -6.17 8.12 6.85
CA ALA A 34 -7.28 8.36 7.79
C ALA A 34 -7.88 7.03 8.32
N ALA A 35 -8.05 6.03 7.45
CA ALA A 35 -8.52 4.71 7.85
C ALA A 35 -7.54 4.01 8.80
N THR A 36 -6.22 4.18 8.62
CA THR A 36 -5.22 3.62 9.54
C THR A 36 -5.30 4.23 10.93
N LEU A 37 -5.64 5.53 11.06
CA LEU A 37 -5.86 6.16 12.37
C LEU A 37 -7.10 5.58 13.07
N VAL A 38 -8.19 5.38 12.33
CA VAL A 38 -9.41 4.75 12.88
C VAL A 38 -9.12 3.30 13.29
N HIS A 39 -8.35 2.56 12.48
CA HIS A 39 -7.91 1.21 12.80
C HIS A 39 -7.10 1.17 14.10
N LEU A 40 -6.10 2.06 14.25
CA LEU A 40 -5.27 2.15 15.45
C LEU A 40 -6.08 2.61 16.68
N LEU A 41 -7.08 3.48 16.51
CA LEU A 41 -7.99 3.87 17.59
C LEU A 41 -8.71 2.65 18.18
N PHE A 42 -9.29 1.80 17.34
CA PHE A 42 -9.97 0.58 17.80
C PHE A 42 -8.99 -0.44 18.38
N LEU A 43 -7.79 -0.56 17.81
CA LEU A 43 -6.74 -1.38 18.41
C LEU A 43 -6.37 -0.88 19.82
N HIS A 44 -6.27 0.43 20.03
CA HIS A 44 -5.94 1.01 21.33
C HIS A 44 -7.04 0.82 22.40
N GLN A 45 -8.29 0.59 22.00
CA GLN A 45 -9.38 0.29 22.95
C GLN A 45 -9.26 -1.10 23.57
N THR A 46 -8.68 -2.06 22.84
CA THR A 46 -8.59 -3.47 23.27
C THR A 46 -7.16 -3.91 23.57
N GLY A 47 -6.16 -3.22 23.02
CA GLY A 47 -4.77 -3.64 23.03
C GLY A 47 -4.48 -4.75 22.01
N SER A 48 -3.19 -5.05 21.83
CA SER A 48 -2.75 -6.14 20.96
C SER A 48 -3.04 -7.51 21.58
N SER A 49 -3.38 -8.49 20.74
CA SER A 49 -3.38 -9.89 21.13
C SER A 49 -1.95 -10.43 21.28
N ASN A 50 -1.81 -11.65 21.78
CA ASN A 50 -0.52 -12.34 21.92
C ASN A 50 -0.58 -13.74 21.30
N PRO A 51 0.57 -14.39 21.02
CA PRO A 51 0.60 -15.68 20.33
C PRO A 51 -0.14 -16.82 21.04
N LEU A 52 -0.33 -16.74 22.36
CA LEU A 52 -1.06 -17.74 23.14
C LEU A 52 -2.58 -17.52 23.09
N GLY A 53 -3.05 -16.37 22.59
CA GLY A 53 -4.48 -16.03 22.50
C GLY A 53 -5.17 -15.84 23.86
N VAL A 54 -4.41 -15.79 24.95
CA VAL A 54 -4.95 -15.60 26.32
C VAL A 54 -4.97 -14.12 26.71
N VAL A 55 -5.65 -13.78 27.80
CA VAL A 55 -5.67 -12.39 28.32
C VAL A 55 -4.26 -11.95 28.73
N GLY A 56 -3.76 -10.89 28.09
CA GLY A 56 -2.38 -10.39 28.25
C GLY A 56 -2.18 -9.36 29.37
N ASP A 57 -3.21 -9.05 30.16
CA ASP A 57 -3.16 -7.96 31.16
C ASP A 57 -2.20 -8.23 32.33
N HIS A 58 -1.85 -9.49 32.57
CA HIS A 58 -1.01 -9.90 33.70
C HIS A 58 0.50 -9.63 33.49
N ASP A 59 0.94 -9.40 32.25
CA ASP A 59 2.35 -9.22 31.90
C ASP A 59 2.54 -8.17 30.78
N LYS A 60 2.07 -6.95 31.05
CA LYS A 60 2.26 -5.83 30.13
C LYS A 60 3.61 -5.16 30.37
N ILE A 61 4.38 -5.00 29.29
CA ILE A 61 5.57 -4.15 29.24
C ILE A 61 5.25 -2.85 28.47
N PRO A 62 5.90 -1.72 28.81
CA PRO A 62 5.70 -0.48 28.07
C PRO A 62 6.17 -0.61 26.62
N PHE A 63 5.56 0.16 25.71
CA PHE A 63 5.94 0.14 24.29
C PHE A 63 7.40 0.58 24.08
N HIS A 64 7.81 1.67 24.72
CA HIS A 64 9.20 2.12 24.76
C HIS A 64 9.88 1.62 26.06
N PRO A 65 11.10 1.05 26.00
CA PRO A 65 11.98 0.94 24.83
C PRO A 65 11.77 -0.32 23.98
N TYR A 66 11.03 -1.31 24.50
CA TYR A 66 11.02 -2.68 23.98
C TYR A 66 10.57 -2.81 22.53
N PHE A 67 9.36 -2.38 22.22
CA PHE A 67 8.81 -2.47 20.86
C PHE A 67 9.38 -1.38 19.95
N SER A 68 9.72 -0.21 20.48
CA SER A 68 10.37 0.85 19.68
C SER A 68 11.68 0.37 19.03
N PHE A 69 12.59 -0.26 19.77
CA PHE A 69 13.83 -0.77 19.19
C PHE A 69 13.61 -2.00 18.31
N LYS A 70 12.66 -2.87 18.66
CA LYS A 70 12.28 -4.01 17.82
C LYS A 70 11.77 -3.54 16.44
N ASP A 71 10.93 -2.50 16.42
CA ASP A 71 10.36 -1.94 15.20
C ASP A 71 11.42 -1.21 14.37
N ILE A 72 12.34 -0.47 15.01
CA ILE A 72 13.48 0.14 14.30
C ILE A 72 14.33 -0.92 13.60
N MET A 73 14.63 -2.05 14.25
CA MET A 73 15.37 -3.15 13.61
C MET A 73 14.62 -3.71 12.40
N GLY A 74 13.30 -3.91 12.52
CA GLY A 74 12.45 -4.33 11.40
C GLY A 74 12.44 -3.32 10.25
N PHE A 75 12.39 -2.02 10.56
CA PHE A 75 12.42 -0.95 9.56
C PHE A 75 13.77 -0.90 8.82
N ILE A 76 14.89 -1.05 9.54
CA ILE A 76 16.23 -1.13 8.93
C ILE A 76 16.30 -2.30 7.95
N PHE A 77 15.80 -3.48 8.34
CA PHE A 77 15.79 -4.65 7.47
C PHE A 77 14.93 -4.44 6.22
N MET A 78 13.71 -3.91 6.37
CA MET A 78 12.82 -3.60 5.25
C MET A 78 13.47 -2.61 4.27
N VAL A 79 14.07 -1.52 4.77
CA VAL A 79 14.73 -0.52 3.93
C VAL A 79 15.95 -1.13 3.24
N ALA A 80 16.73 -1.98 3.91
CA ALA A 80 17.87 -2.68 3.31
C ALA A 80 17.44 -3.61 2.15
N CYS A 81 16.33 -4.34 2.30
CA CYS A 81 15.77 -5.14 1.21
C CYS A 81 15.30 -4.27 0.04
N LEU A 82 14.62 -3.16 0.32
CA LEU A 82 14.15 -2.24 -0.71
C LEU A 82 15.33 -1.59 -1.45
N THR A 83 16.37 -1.14 -0.75
CA THR A 83 17.55 -0.55 -1.38
C THR A 83 18.35 -1.58 -2.18
N LEU A 84 18.43 -2.82 -1.71
CA LEU A 84 19.06 -3.89 -2.48
C LEU A 84 18.32 -4.11 -3.79
N LEU A 85 17.00 -4.24 -3.75
CA LEU A 85 16.17 -4.40 -4.94
C LEU A 85 16.37 -3.23 -5.91
N THR A 86 16.24 -1.98 -5.43
CA THR A 86 16.29 -0.80 -6.30
C THR A 86 17.67 -0.52 -6.89
N LEU A 87 18.76 -0.90 -6.21
CA LEU A 87 20.12 -0.64 -6.68
C LEU A 87 20.71 -1.79 -7.50
N THR A 88 20.27 -3.02 -7.30
CA THR A 88 20.84 -4.19 -8.00
C THR A 88 19.98 -4.68 -9.15
N ASP A 89 18.66 -4.69 -9.00
CA ASP A 89 17.72 -5.13 -10.04
C ASP A 89 16.36 -4.39 -9.91
N PRO A 90 16.31 -3.12 -10.30
CA PRO A 90 15.13 -2.27 -10.10
C PRO A 90 13.89 -2.74 -10.88
N TYR A 91 14.07 -3.60 -11.89
CA TYR A 91 12.99 -4.09 -12.74
C TYR A 91 12.61 -5.55 -12.48
N LEU A 92 13.24 -6.22 -11.52
CA LEU A 92 12.97 -7.62 -11.16
C LEU A 92 11.48 -7.91 -10.93
N LEU A 93 10.76 -6.95 -10.33
CA LEU A 93 9.34 -7.07 -10.00
C LEU A 93 8.42 -6.32 -10.98
N GLY A 94 8.98 -5.81 -12.08
CA GLY A 94 8.24 -5.08 -13.12
C GLY A 94 7.94 -5.96 -14.33
N ASP A 95 7.13 -5.43 -15.25
CA ASP A 95 6.85 -6.02 -16.55
C ASP A 95 7.55 -5.22 -17.65
N PRO A 96 8.35 -5.84 -18.53
CA PRO A 96 9.05 -5.13 -19.61
C PRO A 96 8.09 -4.42 -20.59
N ASP A 97 6.86 -4.90 -20.76
CA ASP A 97 5.91 -4.28 -21.70
C ASP A 97 5.47 -2.88 -21.27
N ASN A 98 5.58 -2.53 -19.98
CA ASN A 98 5.29 -1.18 -19.48
C ASN A 98 6.34 -0.13 -19.92
N PHE A 99 7.42 -0.53 -20.59
CA PHE A 99 8.31 0.40 -21.29
C PHE A 99 7.85 0.75 -22.71
N ILE A 100 6.85 0.04 -23.23
CA ILE A 100 6.25 0.31 -24.53
C ILE A 100 5.05 1.24 -24.32
N PRO A 101 4.97 2.39 -25.02
CA PRO A 101 3.81 3.27 -24.93
C PRO A 101 2.52 2.55 -25.30
N ALA A 102 1.44 2.85 -24.57
CA ALA A 102 0.14 2.22 -24.79
C ALA A 102 -0.34 2.40 -26.23
N ASN A 103 -0.73 1.29 -26.87
CA ASN A 103 -1.37 1.27 -28.18
C ASN A 103 -2.76 0.63 -28.08
N PRO A 104 -3.86 1.38 -28.24
CA PRO A 104 -5.21 0.84 -28.08
C PRO A 104 -5.60 -0.19 -29.15
N LEU A 105 -4.80 -0.36 -30.21
CA LEU A 105 -5.05 -1.31 -31.29
C LEU A 105 -4.31 -2.64 -31.12
N VAL A 106 -3.42 -2.75 -30.14
CA VAL A 106 -2.59 -3.93 -29.92
C VAL A 106 -2.68 -4.35 -28.47
N THR A 107 -2.98 -5.63 -28.26
CA THR A 107 -2.84 -6.28 -26.95
C THR A 107 -1.51 -7.03 -26.95
N PRO A 108 -0.66 -6.86 -25.92
CA PRO A 108 0.53 -7.68 -25.76
C PRO A 108 0.18 -9.18 -25.66
N ALA A 109 1.15 -10.03 -25.98
CA ALA A 109 0.97 -11.49 -26.11
C ALA A 109 1.04 -12.22 -24.77
#